data_AF-A0A960RT34-F1
#
_entry.id   AF-A0A960RT34-F1
#
_cell.length_a   1.000
_cell.length_b   1.000
_cell.length_c   1.000
_cell.angle_alpha   90.00
_cell.angle_beta   90.00
_cell.angle_gamma   90.00
#
_symmetry.space_group_name_H-M   'P 1'
#
loop_
_entity.id
_entity.type
_entity.pdbx_description
1 polymer ?
#
loop_
_entity_poly.entity_id
_entity_poly.type
_entity_poly.pdbx_seq_one_letter_code
_entity_poly.pdbx_strand_id
1 'polypeptide(L)'
;LKHHHFSLYNAQGKKIHKEMKRVEFQGETISKNGYDHFMLKEIFEQPQTVQGAMLDRFREEFGTAEFEELTLSPQHLQSINRVLILACGTSWHAGSIAASMFEHLARIPTETEIASEFRYTNPIISEDTLVIAISQSGETADTIAAVREAKAKGAKVIAICNVNHSTLAREADSTLFLRAGPEVSVCSTKAFTSQLTVLALFTLYMARLRHLSKEEGQAFIKELKHLPTKITQVLAQGSQIEAYAEKYASFEHFFFMGRRYMFPTSLEAALKLKEISYLNASGYPAGEMKHGPIALVNPDLAVIGLCGNLQTFDKMMSNLMEVKARGGEILAFVPKGKEEALTITKDILWLPKIIDPLASILYSVAGQLFAYYIAKIRGTDIDQPRNLAKSVTVE
;
A
#
# COMPACT_ATOMS: atom_id res chain seq x y z
N LEU A 1 6.79 -3.01 40.43
CA LEU A 1 5.71 -2.03 40.63
C LEU A 1 5.01 -2.34 41.95
N LYS A 2 4.78 -1.34 42.81
CA LYS A 2 3.80 -1.44 43.93
C LYS A 2 2.64 -0.52 43.61
N HIS A 3 1.46 -0.79 44.17
CA HIS A 3 0.16 -0.18 43.81
C HIS A 3 0.15 1.34 43.53
N HIS A 4 1.06 2.14 44.11
CA HIS A 4 1.20 3.57 43.83
C HIS A 4 2.66 4.07 43.68
N HIS A 5 3.63 3.15 43.61
CA HIS A 5 5.04 3.50 43.48
C HIS A 5 5.75 2.60 42.48
N PHE A 6 6.33 3.24 41.47
CA PHE A 6 7.28 2.64 40.56
C PHE A 6 8.59 3.44 40.60
N SER A 7 9.70 2.74 40.43
CA SER A 7 11.02 3.33 40.22
C SER A 7 11.59 2.65 38.99
N LEU A 8 12.13 3.44 38.08
CA LEU A 8 12.74 2.96 36.86
C LEU A 8 14.25 2.89 37.09
N TYR A 9 14.87 1.85 36.55
CA TYR A 9 16.32 1.66 36.59
C TYR A 9 16.81 1.36 35.17
N ASN A 10 18.02 1.80 34.83
CA ASN A 10 18.68 1.41 33.58
C ASN A 10 19.31 0.01 33.69
N ALA A 11 19.93 -0.47 32.61
CA ALA A 11 20.59 -1.79 32.58
C ALA A 11 21.72 -1.94 33.61
N GLN A 12 22.29 -0.82 34.09
CA GLN A 12 23.33 -0.78 35.12
C GLN A 12 22.75 -0.67 36.54
N GLY A 13 21.43 -0.76 36.72
CA GLY A 13 20.78 -0.67 38.03
C GLY A 13 20.70 0.75 38.60
N LYS A 14 21.02 1.79 37.82
CA LYS A 14 20.92 3.19 38.24
C LYS A 14 19.49 3.69 38.08
N LYS A 15 18.94 4.32 39.12
CA LYS A 15 17.60 4.92 39.10
C LYS A 15 17.52 6.01 38.03
N ILE A 16 16.49 5.98 37.21
CA ILE A 16 16.23 6.97 36.17
C ILE A 16 14.84 7.59 36.35
N HIS A 17 14.71 8.85 35.93
CA HIS A 17 13.43 9.55 35.83
C HIS A 17 13.00 9.61 34.37
N LYS A 18 11.74 9.30 34.11
CA LYS A 18 11.08 9.47 32.82
C LYS A 18 9.89 10.40 33.01
N GLU A 19 9.70 11.32 32.08
CA GLU A 19 8.57 12.24 32.08
C GLU A 19 7.27 11.44 31.84
N MET A 20 6.30 11.61 32.73
CA MET A 20 4.98 11.00 32.59
C MET A 20 4.16 11.85 31.62
N LYS A 21 3.88 11.30 30.44
CA LYS A 21 2.95 11.93 29.49
C LYS A 21 1.59 11.27 29.61
N ARG A 22 0.57 12.08 29.85
CA ARG A 22 -0.82 11.62 29.77
C ARG A 22 -1.17 11.48 28.30
N VAL A 23 -1.42 10.25 27.87
CA VAL A 23 -1.92 9.97 26.53
C VAL A 23 -3.43 10.05 26.60
N GLU A 24 -4.02 11.00 25.88
CA GLU A 24 -5.48 11.03 25.69
C GLU A 24 -5.86 9.90 24.73
N PHE A 25 -6.19 8.74 25.31
CA PHE A 25 -6.79 7.66 24.55
C PHE A 25 -8.28 7.95 24.44
N GLN A 26 -8.68 8.66 23.39
CA GLN A 26 -10.07 8.64 22.96
C GLN A 26 -10.31 7.23 22.43
N GLY A 27 -10.95 6.39 23.24
CA GLY A 27 -11.40 5.08 22.78
C GLY A 27 -12.42 5.33 21.68
N GLU A 28 -11.98 5.37 20.42
CA GLU A 28 -12.90 5.19 19.30
C GLU A 28 -13.61 3.87 19.55
N THR A 29 -14.94 3.89 19.59
CA THR A 29 -15.73 2.69 19.83
C THR A 29 -15.42 1.69 18.70
N ILE A 30 -14.60 0.69 19.00
CA ILE A 30 -14.26 -0.37 18.05
C ILE A 30 -15.53 -1.19 17.84
N SER A 31 -16.17 -0.96 16.70
CA SER A 31 -17.43 -1.58 16.31
C SER A 31 -17.39 -1.94 14.84
N LYS A 32 -18.09 -3.02 14.45
CA LYS A 32 -18.27 -3.40 13.05
C LYS A 32 -19.23 -2.48 12.30
N ASN A 33 -19.93 -1.55 12.99
CA ASN A 33 -20.82 -0.55 12.37
C ASN A 33 -21.84 -1.15 11.37
N GLY A 34 -22.37 -2.33 11.68
CA GLY A 34 -23.36 -3.02 10.84
C GLY A 34 -22.80 -3.89 9.71
N TYR A 35 -21.48 -3.96 9.53
CA TYR A 35 -20.82 -4.88 8.60
C TYR A 35 -20.59 -6.27 9.22
N ASP A 36 -20.55 -7.32 8.40
CA ASP A 36 -20.29 -8.70 8.84
C ASP A 36 -18.89 -8.86 9.48
N HIS A 37 -17.90 -8.17 8.93
CA HIS A 37 -16.48 -8.28 9.28
C HIS A 37 -15.84 -6.89 9.42
N PHE A 38 -14.81 -6.78 10.28
CA PHE A 38 -14.00 -5.58 10.36
C PHE A 38 -13.32 -5.29 9.03
N MET A 39 -12.82 -6.32 8.33
CA MET A 39 -12.22 -6.14 7.01
C MET A 39 -13.18 -5.48 6.02
N LEU A 40 -14.45 -5.91 5.98
CA LEU A 40 -15.44 -5.32 5.09
C LEU A 40 -15.71 -3.86 5.45
N LYS A 41 -15.92 -3.57 6.75
CA LYS A 41 -16.05 -2.19 7.24
C LYS A 41 -14.87 -1.33 6.79
N GLU A 42 -13.66 -1.81 7.01
CA GLU A 42 -12.43 -1.06 6.73
C GLU A 42 -12.21 -0.85 5.23
N ILE A 43 -12.62 -1.79 4.37
CA ILE A 43 -12.65 -1.59 2.92
C ILE A 43 -13.61 -0.45 2.55
N PHE A 44 -14.80 -0.41 3.16
CA PHE A 44 -15.82 0.60 2.88
C PHE A 44 -15.53 1.97 3.52
N GLU A 45 -14.62 2.04 4.48
CA GLU A 45 -14.12 3.30 5.08
C GLU A 45 -13.08 4.01 4.23
N GLN A 46 -12.57 3.38 3.17
CA GLN A 46 -11.48 3.92 2.36
C GLN A 46 -11.74 5.27 1.70
N PRO A 47 -12.96 5.62 1.23
CA PRO A 47 -13.24 6.99 0.77
C PRO A 47 -12.92 8.04 1.83
N GLN A 48 -13.35 7.79 3.07
CA GLN A 48 -13.16 8.69 4.21
C GLN A 48 -11.71 8.71 4.68
N THR A 49 -11.04 7.55 4.75
CA THR A 49 -9.65 7.48 5.24
C THR A 49 -8.67 8.04 4.24
N VAL A 50 -8.93 7.91 2.93
CA VAL A 50 -8.15 8.58 1.87
C VAL A 50 -8.38 10.09 1.93
N GLN A 51 -9.61 10.55 2.17
CA GLN A 51 -9.88 11.97 2.40
C GLN A 51 -9.13 12.50 3.62
N GLY A 52 -9.16 11.78 4.75
CA GLY A 52 -8.44 12.13 5.97
C GLY A 52 -6.93 12.16 5.80
N ALA A 53 -6.37 11.25 4.99
CA ALA A 53 -4.95 11.21 4.65
C ALA A 53 -4.47 12.43 3.85
N MET A 54 -5.38 13.10 3.12
CA MET A 54 -5.11 14.33 2.35
C MET A 54 -5.39 15.62 3.12
N LEU A 55 -6.18 15.55 4.20
CA LEU A 55 -6.67 16.73 4.90
C LEU A 55 -5.50 17.62 5.37
N ASP A 56 -5.57 18.89 5.01
CA ASP A 56 -4.58 19.94 5.29
C ASP A 56 -3.17 19.70 4.74
N ARG A 57 -2.98 18.74 3.83
CA ARG A 57 -1.67 18.34 3.30
C ARG A 57 -1.34 18.82 1.89
N PHE A 58 -2.12 19.75 1.37
CA PHE A 58 -1.83 20.36 0.07
C PHE A 58 -2.26 21.82 -0.02
N ARG A 59 -1.61 22.53 -0.93
CA ARG A 59 -1.94 23.90 -1.32
C ARG A 59 -2.20 23.91 -2.81
N GLU A 60 -3.48 23.79 -3.17
CA GLU A 60 -3.93 23.73 -4.57
C GLU A 60 -3.50 24.98 -5.34
N GLU A 61 -3.55 26.17 -4.73
CA GLU A 61 -3.07 27.40 -5.36
C GLU A 61 -1.59 27.32 -5.80
N PHE A 62 -0.74 26.62 -5.05
CA PHE A 62 0.69 26.49 -5.33
C PHE A 62 1.07 25.19 -6.05
N GLY A 63 0.11 24.30 -6.26
CA GLY A 63 0.32 23.00 -6.89
C GLY A 63 1.30 22.13 -6.09
N THR A 64 1.29 22.19 -4.77
CA THR A 64 2.24 21.44 -3.92
C THR A 64 1.56 20.80 -2.71
N ALA A 65 2.21 19.79 -2.14
CA ALA A 65 1.85 19.24 -0.85
C ALA A 65 2.56 19.99 0.29
N GLU A 66 2.06 19.84 1.51
CA GLU A 66 2.63 20.41 2.73
C GLU A 66 2.43 19.43 3.89
N PHE A 67 3.42 19.33 4.77
CA PHE A 67 3.36 18.45 5.93
C PHE A 67 3.90 19.21 7.13
N GLU A 68 3.01 19.53 8.06
CA GLU A 68 3.38 20.19 9.32
C GLU A 68 4.32 19.30 10.15
N GLU A 69 4.20 17.97 9.98
CA GLU A 69 4.99 16.98 10.71
C GLU A 69 6.43 16.83 10.19
N LEU A 70 6.81 17.46 9.07
CA LEU A 70 8.17 17.40 8.51
C LEU A 70 9.11 18.37 9.25
N THR A 71 10.14 17.81 9.86
CA THR A 71 11.21 18.58 10.53
C THR A 71 12.40 18.85 9.61
N LEU A 72 12.54 18.07 8.52
CA LEU A 72 13.58 18.24 7.53
C LEU A 72 13.30 19.48 6.66
N SER A 73 14.31 20.33 6.47
CA SER A 73 14.15 21.56 5.71
C SER A 73 13.94 21.28 4.21
N PRO A 74 13.21 22.17 3.48
CA PRO A 74 13.08 22.06 2.03
C PRO A 74 14.42 21.98 1.31
N GLN A 75 15.45 22.70 1.78
CA GLN A 75 16.79 22.68 1.20
C GLN A 75 17.47 21.31 1.37
N HIS A 76 17.34 20.68 2.55
CA HIS A 76 17.88 19.35 2.78
C HIS A 76 17.17 18.31 1.90
N LEU A 77 15.83 18.36 1.84
CA LEU A 77 15.04 17.48 1.00
C LEU A 77 15.35 17.66 -0.50
N GLN A 78 15.60 18.88 -0.94
CA GLN A 78 16.03 19.16 -2.31
C GLN A 78 17.40 18.51 -2.62
N SER A 79 18.32 18.44 -1.64
CA SER A 79 19.65 17.84 -1.82
C SER A 79 19.69 16.30 -1.85
N ILE A 80 18.59 15.63 -1.49
CA ILE A 80 18.49 14.15 -1.50
C ILE A 80 18.61 13.61 -2.92
N ASN A 81 19.57 12.74 -3.18
CA ASN A 81 19.76 12.13 -4.51
C ASN A 81 19.36 10.67 -4.58
N ARG A 82 19.01 10.05 -3.46
CA ARG A 82 18.56 8.66 -3.40
C ARG A 82 17.49 8.50 -2.33
N VAL A 83 16.44 7.75 -2.63
CA VAL A 83 15.45 7.32 -1.64
C VAL A 83 15.54 5.81 -1.47
N LEU A 84 15.57 5.36 -0.21
CA LEU A 84 15.51 3.95 0.14
C LEU A 84 14.26 3.70 0.99
N ILE A 85 13.37 2.83 0.51
CA ILE A 85 12.12 2.49 1.20
C ILE A 85 12.27 1.15 1.91
N LEU A 86 12.02 1.12 3.22
CA LEU A 86 12.13 -0.06 4.08
C LEU A 86 10.76 -0.43 4.66
N ALA A 87 10.30 -1.65 4.38
CA ALA A 87 9.01 -2.14 4.87
C ALA A 87 8.88 -3.67 4.77
N CYS A 88 7.78 -4.22 5.27
CA CYS A 88 7.41 -5.63 5.13
C CYS A 88 5.99 -5.78 4.57
N GLY A 89 5.74 -6.88 3.85
CA GLY A 89 4.41 -7.29 3.38
C GLY A 89 3.67 -6.21 2.58
N THR A 90 2.39 -5.98 2.90
CA THR A 90 1.55 -4.94 2.28
C THR A 90 2.20 -3.54 2.29
N SER A 91 2.95 -3.18 3.34
CA SER A 91 3.64 -1.88 3.39
C SER A 91 4.82 -1.80 2.41
N TRP A 92 5.47 -2.93 2.11
CA TRP A 92 6.50 -3.02 1.07
C TRP A 92 5.91 -2.93 -0.34
N HIS A 93 4.72 -3.47 -0.57
CA HIS A 93 3.99 -3.24 -1.83
C HIS A 93 3.67 -1.75 -2.03
N ALA A 94 3.25 -1.04 -0.98
CA ALA A 94 3.01 0.40 -1.05
C ALA A 94 4.30 1.18 -1.37
N GLY A 95 5.41 0.79 -0.74
CA GLY A 95 6.74 1.29 -1.05
C GLY A 95 7.13 1.07 -2.51
N SER A 96 6.90 -0.13 -3.05
CA SER A 96 7.23 -0.49 -4.44
C SER A 96 6.46 0.37 -5.46
N ILE A 97 5.18 0.66 -5.17
CA ILE A 97 4.38 1.60 -5.98
C ILE A 97 4.97 3.01 -5.87
N ALA A 98 5.26 3.47 -4.65
CA ALA A 98 5.79 4.80 -4.40
C ALA A 98 7.18 5.02 -5.03
N ALA A 99 8.05 4.01 -5.05
CA ALA A 99 9.35 4.08 -5.72
C ALA A 99 9.21 4.45 -7.20
N SER A 100 8.26 3.81 -7.90
CA SER A 100 7.92 4.19 -9.28
C SER A 100 7.42 5.63 -9.38
N MET A 101 6.67 6.13 -8.37
CA MET A 101 6.22 7.52 -8.35
C MET A 101 7.39 8.49 -8.17
N PHE A 102 8.30 8.23 -7.23
CA PHE A 102 9.49 9.05 -7.00
C PHE A 102 10.38 9.13 -8.22
N GLU A 103 10.65 8.01 -8.87
CA GLU A 103 11.45 7.98 -10.10
C GLU A 103 10.76 8.71 -11.25
N HIS A 104 9.45 8.53 -11.41
CA HIS A 104 8.70 9.13 -12.51
C HIS A 104 8.50 10.64 -12.33
N LEU A 105 8.05 11.07 -11.14
CA LEU A 105 7.61 12.43 -10.86
C LEU A 105 8.71 13.29 -10.24
N ALA A 106 9.46 12.77 -9.28
CA ALA A 106 10.51 13.53 -8.58
C ALA A 106 11.90 13.37 -9.21
N ARG A 107 12.06 12.38 -10.11
CA ARG A 107 13.33 12.04 -10.79
C ARG A 107 14.43 11.71 -9.77
N ILE A 108 14.07 10.96 -8.73
CA ILE A 108 14.99 10.50 -7.68
C ILE A 108 15.09 8.98 -7.77
N PRO A 109 16.30 8.41 -7.99
CA PRO A 109 16.54 6.97 -7.88
C PRO A 109 15.96 6.44 -6.57
N THR A 110 15.06 5.47 -6.66
CA THR A 110 14.34 4.98 -5.49
C THR A 110 14.33 3.46 -5.45
N GLU A 111 14.88 2.92 -4.37
CA GLU A 111 14.99 1.49 -4.13
C GLU A 111 14.01 1.08 -3.02
N THR A 112 13.54 -0.15 -3.07
CA THR A 112 12.69 -0.72 -2.03
C THR A 112 13.28 -2.04 -1.55
N GLU A 113 13.47 -2.17 -0.25
CA GLU A 113 14.04 -3.36 0.36
C GLU A 113 13.08 -3.95 1.39
N ILE A 114 13.01 -5.28 1.40
CA ILE A 114 12.28 -6.00 2.45
C ILE A 114 13.10 -5.84 3.73
N ALA A 115 12.51 -5.28 4.78
CA ALA A 115 13.26 -4.89 5.97
C ALA A 115 13.95 -6.07 6.67
N SER A 116 13.34 -7.27 6.63
CA SER A 116 13.92 -8.50 7.18
C SER A 116 15.22 -8.91 6.49
N GLU A 117 15.36 -8.66 5.20
CA GLU A 117 16.60 -8.92 4.45
C GLU A 117 17.60 -7.79 4.67
N PHE A 118 17.15 -6.54 4.58
CA PHE A 118 18.00 -5.36 4.66
C PHE A 118 18.81 -5.29 5.95
N ARG A 119 18.19 -5.62 7.10
CA ARG A 119 18.84 -5.56 8.43
C ARG A 119 20.05 -6.49 8.56
N TYR A 120 20.21 -7.47 7.67
CA TYR A 120 21.35 -8.40 7.64
C TYR A 120 22.38 -8.07 6.56
N THR A 121 22.21 -6.93 5.88
CA THR A 121 23.19 -6.43 4.92
C THR A 121 24.16 -5.44 5.57
N ASN A 122 25.26 -5.12 4.89
CA ASN A 122 26.10 -3.97 5.20
C ASN A 122 25.77 -2.84 4.21
N PRO A 123 24.64 -2.12 4.37
CA PRO A 123 24.15 -1.23 3.33
C PRO A 123 25.06 -0.02 3.15
N ILE A 124 25.14 0.46 1.91
CA ILE A 124 25.79 1.71 1.54
C ILE A 124 24.77 2.83 1.73
N ILE A 125 25.01 3.65 2.75
CA ILE A 125 24.20 4.82 3.10
C ILE A 125 25.10 6.05 3.01
N SER A 126 24.72 6.98 2.15
CA SER A 126 25.35 8.29 2.00
C SER A 126 24.51 9.38 2.66
N GLU A 127 25.09 10.54 2.94
CA GLU A 127 24.40 11.68 3.57
C GLU A 127 23.23 12.23 2.74
N ASP A 128 23.24 11.99 1.43
CA ASP A 128 22.18 12.36 0.49
C ASP A 128 21.15 11.22 0.25
N THR A 129 21.20 10.15 1.05
CA THR A 129 20.18 9.09 1.06
C THR A 129 19.10 9.41 2.10
N LEU A 130 17.86 9.54 1.62
CA LEU A 130 16.67 9.59 2.47
C LEU A 130 16.10 8.19 2.65
N VAL A 131 15.88 7.78 3.89
CA VAL A 131 15.20 6.53 4.20
C VAL A 131 13.73 6.81 4.51
N ILE A 132 12.83 6.07 3.86
CA ILE A 132 11.40 6.08 4.16
C ILE A 132 11.03 4.72 4.75
N ALA A 133 10.58 4.71 6.00
CA ALA A 133 10.16 3.48 6.66
C ALA A 133 8.63 3.41 6.74
N ILE A 134 8.02 2.33 6.25
CA ILE A 134 6.56 2.21 6.18
C ILE A 134 6.10 1.08 7.11
N SER A 135 5.22 1.39 8.07
CA SER A 135 4.58 0.39 8.92
C SER A 135 3.24 0.89 9.43
N GLN A 136 2.16 0.12 9.26
CA GLN A 136 0.86 0.47 9.82
C GLN A 136 0.92 0.61 11.35
N SER A 137 1.50 -0.39 12.02
CA SER A 137 1.56 -0.44 13.48
C SER A 137 2.68 0.42 14.05
N GLY A 138 3.76 0.64 13.28
CA GLY A 138 4.99 1.25 13.77
C GLY A 138 5.76 0.38 14.78
N GLU A 139 5.37 -0.89 14.92
CA GLU A 139 5.95 -1.86 15.87
C GLU A 139 6.53 -3.10 15.16
N THR A 140 6.58 -3.12 13.82
CA THR A 140 7.17 -4.22 13.06
C THR A 140 8.66 -4.33 13.37
N ALA A 141 9.07 -5.46 13.98
CA ALA A 141 10.43 -5.63 14.52
C ALA A 141 11.51 -5.46 13.45
N ASP A 142 11.34 -6.08 12.28
CA ASP A 142 12.30 -5.99 11.18
C ASP A 142 12.42 -4.57 10.62
N THR A 143 11.30 -3.86 10.45
CA THR A 143 11.32 -2.46 9.99
C THR A 143 12.08 -1.57 10.97
N ILE A 144 11.85 -1.75 12.28
CA ILE A 144 12.56 -1.00 13.32
C ILE A 144 14.06 -1.33 13.30
N ALA A 145 14.43 -2.61 13.18
CA ALA A 145 15.82 -3.04 13.11
C ALA A 145 16.54 -2.46 11.88
N ALA A 146 15.91 -2.53 10.71
CA ALA A 146 16.42 -1.95 9.47
C ALA A 146 16.61 -0.43 9.55
N VAL A 147 15.66 0.27 10.19
CA VAL A 147 15.77 1.71 10.46
C VAL A 147 16.94 2.04 11.38
N ARG A 148 17.12 1.28 12.46
CA ARG A 148 18.26 1.47 13.37
C ARG A 148 19.59 1.27 12.65
N GLU A 149 19.69 0.27 11.79
CA GLU A 149 20.89 0.01 10.98
C GLU A 149 21.17 1.19 10.02
N ALA A 150 20.15 1.66 9.30
CA ALA A 150 20.31 2.81 8.41
C ALA A 150 20.71 4.10 9.15
N LYS A 151 20.10 4.35 10.32
CA LYS A 151 20.44 5.51 11.17
C LYS A 151 21.85 5.41 11.75
N ALA A 152 22.31 4.22 12.13
CA ALA A 152 23.67 4.00 12.60
C ALA A 152 24.72 4.39 11.54
N LYS A 153 24.33 4.37 10.27
CA LYS A 153 25.13 4.81 9.11
C LYS A 153 24.86 6.24 8.65
N GLY A 154 24.07 7.01 9.40
CA GLY A 154 23.85 8.43 9.17
C GLY A 154 22.62 8.79 8.32
N ALA A 155 21.78 7.82 7.93
CA ALA A 155 20.56 8.14 7.17
C ALA A 155 19.60 9.04 7.95
N LYS A 156 18.96 9.97 7.24
CA LYS A 156 17.74 10.63 7.72
C LYS A 156 16.53 9.75 7.42
N VAL A 157 15.64 9.61 8.41
CA VAL A 157 14.50 8.70 8.32
C VAL A 157 13.18 9.46 8.43
N ILE A 158 12.31 9.26 7.44
CA ILE A 158 10.89 9.62 7.53
C ILE A 158 10.09 8.33 7.74
N ALA A 159 9.31 8.27 8.81
CA ALA A 159 8.37 7.19 9.04
C ALA A 159 6.99 7.51 8.45
N ILE A 160 6.35 6.52 7.83
CA ILE A 160 4.94 6.55 7.42
C ILE A 160 4.19 5.56 8.31
N CYS A 161 3.38 6.07 9.26
CA CYS A 161 2.78 5.26 10.33
C CYS A 161 1.31 5.59 10.56
N ASN A 162 0.50 4.64 11.05
CA ASN A 162 -0.87 4.93 11.47
C ASN A 162 -0.98 5.20 12.97
N VAL A 163 -0.14 4.55 13.77
CA VAL A 163 -0.21 4.59 15.24
C VAL A 163 0.73 5.66 15.80
N ASN A 164 0.14 6.63 16.49
CA ASN A 164 0.86 7.68 17.21
C ASN A 164 1.73 7.08 18.32
N HIS A 165 2.89 7.70 18.55
CA HIS A 165 3.85 7.29 19.58
C HIS A 165 4.39 5.86 19.49
N SER A 166 4.20 5.17 18.36
CA SER A 166 4.82 3.88 18.10
C SER A 166 6.35 3.97 18.11
N THR A 167 7.04 2.83 18.27
CA THR A 167 8.50 2.75 18.31
C THR A 167 9.12 3.38 17.07
N LEU A 168 8.62 3.04 15.87
CA LEU A 168 9.09 3.63 14.62
C LEU A 168 8.88 5.15 14.59
N ALA A 169 7.72 5.65 15.02
CA ALA A 169 7.42 7.08 15.05
C ALA A 169 8.33 7.87 16.01
N ARG A 170 8.79 7.24 17.10
CA ARG A 170 9.73 7.85 18.05
C ARG A 170 11.18 7.84 17.56
N GLU A 171 11.55 6.86 16.75
CA GLU A 171 12.93 6.68 16.28
C GLU A 171 13.23 7.40 14.96
N ALA A 172 12.21 7.74 14.17
CA ALA A 172 12.36 8.52 12.94
C ALA A 172 12.68 10.01 13.18
N ASP A 173 13.28 10.68 12.19
CA ASP A 173 13.55 12.12 12.22
C ASP A 173 12.28 12.94 11.96
N SER A 174 11.36 12.42 11.14
CA SER A 174 10.00 12.94 10.95
C SER A 174 9.02 11.77 10.80
N THR A 175 7.74 11.98 11.13
CA THR A 175 6.70 10.95 10.93
C THR A 175 5.48 11.54 10.25
N LEU A 176 5.09 10.98 9.10
CA LEU A 176 3.85 11.32 8.40
C LEU A 176 2.77 10.31 8.77
N PHE A 177 1.78 10.75 9.54
CA PHE A 177 0.72 9.86 10.00
C PHE A 177 -0.33 9.60 8.93
N LEU A 178 -0.83 8.37 8.82
CA LEU A 178 -1.85 8.01 7.81
C LEU A 178 -3.22 8.62 8.10
N ARG A 179 -3.55 8.82 9.38
CA ARG A 179 -4.88 9.28 9.84
C ARG A 179 -6.02 8.37 9.36
N ALA A 180 -5.77 7.05 9.29
CA ALA A 180 -6.76 6.06 8.82
C ALA A 180 -7.68 5.51 9.94
N GLY A 181 -7.48 5.96 11.19
CA GLY A 181 -8.10 5.38 12.37
C GLY A 181 -7.60 3.96 12.66
N PRO A 182 -8.05 3.31 13.75
CA PRO A 182 -7.69 1.95 14.10
C PRO A 182 -8.08 0.97 12.98
N GLU A 183 -7.18 0.03 12.68
CA GLU A 183 -7.42 -1.06 11.73
C GLU A 183 -7.30 -2.37 12.51
N VAL A 184 -8.42 -3.09 12.61
CA VAL A 184 -8.64 -4.25 13.48
C VAL A 184 -8.44 -5.54 12.70
N SER A 185 -8.91 -5.64 11.45
CA SER A 185 -8.67 -6.83 10.63
C SER A 185 -7.17 -7.07 10.52
N VAL A 186 -6.72 -8.32 10.67
CA VAL A 186 -5.30 -8.69 10.51
C VAL A 186 -4.78 -8.21 9.15
N CYS A 187 -5.57 -8.40 8.09
CA CYS A 187 -5.22 -8.00 6.74
C CYS A 187 -5.38 -6.48 6.54
N SER A 188 -4.28 -5.81 6.21
CA SER A 188 -4.28 -4.37 5.92
C SER A 188 -5.15 -4.04 4.71
N THR A 189 -5.99 -3.00 4.81
CA THR A 189 -6.87 -2.50 3.74
C THR A 189 -6.76 -0.98 3.64
N LYS A 190 -7.45 -0.23 4.50
CA LYS A 190 -7.43 1.24 4.55
C LYS A 190 -6.06 1.81 4.88
N ALA A 191 -5.24 1.10 5.66
CA ALA A 191 -3.88 1.52 5.90
C ALA A 191 -3.05 1.53 4.61
N PHE A 192 -3.24 0.55 3.73
CA PHE A 192 -2.52 0.49 2.45
C PHE A 192 -2.89 1.64 1.52
N THR A 193 -4.19 1.94 1.35
CA THR A 193 -4.60 3.05 0.48
C THR A 193 -4.23 4.41 1.07
N SER A 194 -4.32 4.59 2.40
CA SER A 194 -3.80 5.79 3.04
C SER A 194 -2.28 5.92 2.92
N GLN A 195 -1.51 4.81 2.97
CA GLN A 195 -0.06 4.82 2.69
C GLN A 195 0.21 5.35 1.28
N LEU A 196 -0.47 4.81 0.27
CA LEU A 196 -0.32 5.28 -1.11
C LEU A 196 -0.69 6.76 -1.27
N THR A 197 -1.74 7.23 -0.60
CA THR A 197 -2.14 8.64 -0.64
C THR A 197 -1.09 9.56 -0.02
N VAL A 198 -0.55 9.21 1.15
CA VAL A 198 0.51 9.99 1.82
C VAL A 198 1.80 9.97 1.00
N LEU A 199 2.18 8.81 0.46
CA LEU A 199 3.36 8.67 -0.41
C LEU A 199 3.21 9.46 -1.72
N ALA A 200 2.02 9.50 -2.31
CA ALA A 200 1.75 10.30 -3.51
C ALA A 200 1.87 11.80 -3.23
N LEU A 201 1.33 12.28 -2.10
CA LEU A 201 1.49 13.67 -1.66
C LEU A 201 2.96 14.00 -1.36
N PHE A 202 3.68 13.11 -0.68
CA PHE A 202 5.09 13.32 -0.37
C PHE A 202 5.96 13.28 -1.63
N THR A 203 5.64 12.42 -2.59
CA THR A 203 6.27 12.42 -3.91
C THR A 203 6.01 13.74 -4.65
N LEU A 204 4.77 14.25 -4.63
CA LEU A 204 4.44 15.54 -5.22
C LEU A 204 5.27 16.66 -4.57
N TYR A 205 5.39 16.68 -3.24
CA TYR A 205 6.22 17.64 -2.53
C TYR A 205 7.67 17.62 -3.02
N MET A 206 8.30 16.43 -3.05
CA MET A 206 9.66 16.25 -3.52
C MET A 206 9.84 16.64 -4.99
N ALA A 207 8.85 16.37 -5.85
CA ALA A 207 8.86 16.76 -7.24
C ALA A 207 8.79 18.28 -7.44
N ARG A 208 7.96 18.98 -6.65
CA ARG A 208 7.81 20.44 -6.67
C ARG A 208 9.00 21.20 -6.10
N LEU A 209 9.76 20.59 -5.18
CA LEU A 209 11.07 21.11 -4.76
C LEU A 209 12.13 21.04 -5.87
N ARG A 210 11.85 20.32 -6.96
CA ARG A 210 12.82 20.07 -8.04
C ARG A 210 12.39 20.74 -9.34
N HIS A 211 11.64 20.02 -10.16
CA HIS A 211 11.41 20.40 -11.56
C HIS A 211 9.94 20.36 -11.98
N LEU A 212 9.08 19.68 -11.23
CA LEU A 212 7.66 19.58 -11.57
C LEU A 212 7.03 20.97 -11.46
N SER A 213 6.32 21.41 -12.48
CA SER A 213 5.74 22.76 -12.56
C SER A 213 4.55 22.95 -11.61
N LYS A 214 4.11 24.20 -11.41
CA LYS A 214 2.93 24.49 -10.59
C LYS A 214 1.69 23.87 -11.21
N GLU A 215 1.54 23.96 -12.51
CA GLU A 215 0.39 23.51 -13.29
C GLU A 215 0.26 21.98 -13.26
N GLU A 216 1.38 21.26 -13.41
CA GLU A 216 1.43 19.81 -13.25
C GLU A 216 1.03 19.40 -11.83
N GLY A 217 1.52 20.12 -10.82
CA GLY A 217 1.17 19.86 -9.43
C GLY A 217 -0.30 20.10 -9.11
N GLN A 218 -0.89 21.16 -9.69
CA GLN A 218 -2.33 21.43 -9.62
C GLN A 218 -3.16 20.32 -10.27
N ALA A 219 -2.75 19.85 -11.45
CA ALA A 219 -3.40 18.74 -12.13
C ALA A 219 -3.34 17.45 -11.30
N PHE A 220 -2.20 17.16 -10.66
CA PHE A 220 -2.04 16.01 -9.78
C PHE A 220 -2.96 16.09 -8.54
N ILE A 221 -3.00 17.25 -7.87
CA ILE A 221 -3.88 17.50 -6.72
C ILE A 221 -5.35 17.33 -7.11
N LYS A 222 -5.75 17.81 -8.29
CA LYS A 222 -7.12 17.63 -8.78
C LYS A 222 -7.50 16.15 -8.90
N GLU A 223 -6.60 15.31 -9.41
CA GLU A 223 -6.84 13.87 -9.48
C GLU A 223 -6.85 13.19 -8.10
N LEU A 224 -5.98 13.61 -7.18
CA LEU A 224 -6.04 13.18 -5.77
C LEU A 224 -7.39 13.49 -5.13
N LYS A 225 -7.91 14.71 -5.32
CA LYS A 225 -9.23 15.13 -4.79
C LYS A 225 -10.39 14.30 -5.33
N HIS A 226 -10.26 13.73 -6.53
CA HIS A 226 -11.26 12.83 -7.09
C HIS A 226 -11.18 11.39 -6.56
N LEU A 227 -10.10 10.99 -5.86
CA LEU A 227 -9.92 9.63 -5.38
C LEU A 227 -11.08 9.14 -4.49
N PRO A 228 -11.52 9.86 -3.43
CA PRO A 228 -12.61 9.38 -2.58
C PRO A 228 -13.87 9.03 -3.38
N THR A 229 -14.29 9.91 -4.28
CA THR A 229 -15.46 9.68 -5.15
C THR A 229 -15.25 8.49 -6.09
N LYS A 230 -14.06 8.33 -6.67
CA LYS A 230 -13.74 7.18 -7.54
C LYS A 230 -13.70 5.88 -6.75
N ILE A 231 -13.21 5.88 -5.50
CA ILE A 231 -13.26 4.71 -4.61
C ILE A 231 -14.72 4.34 -4.33
N THR A 232 -15.58 5.30 -4.00
CA THR A 232 -17.03 5.06 -3.82
C THR A 232 -17.66 4.42 -5.07
N GLN A 233 -17.26 4.84 -6.27
CA GLN A 233 -17.71 4.22 -7.52
C GLN A 233 -17.22 2.77 -7.72
N VAL A 234 -16.06 2.41 -7.17
CA VAL A 234 -15.58 1.02 -7.15
C VAL A 234 -16.40 0.21 -6.13
N LEU A 235 -16.58 0.72 -4.92
CA LEU A 235 -17.35 0.06 -3.86
C LEU A 235 -18.82 -0.18 -4.26
N ALA A 236 -19.41 0.76 -5.00
CA ALA A 236 -20.77 0.62 -5.53
C ALA A 236 -20.94 -0.55 -6.54
N GLN A 237 -19.84 -1.12 -7.04
CA GLN A 237 -19.85 -2.32 -7.90
C GLN A 237 -19.82 -3.62 -7.08
N GLY A 238 -20.04 -3.56 -5.76
CA GLY A 238 -19.96 -4.71 -4.85
C GLY A 238 -20.66 -5.97 -5.34
N SER A 239 -21.93 -5.87 -5.79
CA SER A 239 -22.67 -7.03 -6.31
C SER A 239 -22.07 -7.65 -7.57
N GLN A 240 -21.46 -6.84 -8.46
CA GLN A 240 -20.78 -7.37 -9.63
C GLN A 240 -19.48 -8.06 -9.25
N ILE A 241 -18.73 -7.50 -8.29
CA ILE A 241 -17.50 -8.10 -7.77
C ILE A 241 -17.82 -9.42 -7.05
N GLU A 242 -18.93 -9.48 -6.30
CA GLU A 242 -19.43 -10.70 -5.66
C GLU A 242 -19.79 -11.77 -6.69
N ALA A 243 -20.51 -11.43 -7.76
CA ALA A 243 -20.83 -12.37 -8.83
C ALA A 243 -19.57 -12.93 -9.53
N TYR A 244 -18.53 -12.11 -9.72
CA TYR A 244 -17.25 -12.61 -10.19
C TYR A 244 -16.57 -13.49 -9.13
N ALA A 245 -16.60 -13.12 -7.85
CA ALA A 245 -16.06 -13.98 -6.79
C ALA A 245 -16.74 -15.36 -6.77
N GLU A 246 -18.06 -15.44 -6.95
CA GLU A 246 -18.81 -16.71 -7.06
C GLU A 246 -18.31 -17.57 -8.23
N LYS A 247 -18.09 -16.96 -9.41
CA LYS A 247 -17.57 -17.68 -10.58
C LYS A 247 -16.15 -18.22 -10.34
N TYR A 248 -15.31 -17.49 -9.62
CA TYR A 248 -13.89 -17.82 -9.47
C TYR A 248 -13.56 -18.56 -8.16
N ALA A 249 -14.47 -18.67 -7.19
CA ALA A 249 -14.20 -19.24 -5.87
C ALA A 249 -13.81 -20.73 -5.87
N SER A 250 -14.12 -21.46 -6.95
CA SER A 250 -13.76 -22.88 -7.13
C SER A 250 -12.31 -23.10 -7.61
N PHE A 251 -11.63 -22.05 -8.09
CA PHE A 251 -10.23 -22.16 -8.51
C PHE A 251 -9.32 -22.30 -7.30
N GLU A 252 -8.28 -23.11 -7.42
CA GLU A 252 -7.26 -23.29 -6.36
C GLU A 252 -5.98 -22.50 -6.63
N HIS A 253 -5.82 -21.99 -7.86
CA HIS A 253 -4.62 -21.30 -8.33
C HIS A 253 -4.97 -19.98 -9.02
N PHE A 254 -4.29 -18.90 -8.61
CA PHE A 254 -4.53 -17.55 -9.08
C PHE A 254 -3.22 -16.85 -9.47
N PHE A 255 -3.16 -16.32 -10.69
CA PHE A 255 -2.15 -15.34 -11.07
C PHE A 255 -2.76 -13.96 -11.15
N PHE A 256 -2.16 -13.00 -10.45
CA PHE A 256 -2.45 -11.59 -10.63
C PHE A 256 -1.37 -10.98 -11.51
N MET A 257 -1.76 -10.32 -12.60
CA MET A 257 -0.81 -9.80 -13.57
C MET A 257 -0.98 -8.29 -13.74
N GLY A 258 0.14 -7.58 -13.78
CA GLY A 258 0.16 -6.14 -13.99
C GLY A 258 1.47 -5.65 -14.58
N ARG A 259 1.48 -4.42 -15.09
CA ARG A 259 2.67 -3.72 -15.60
C ARG A 259 2.87 -2.38 -14.91
N ARG A 260 4.13 -1.98 -14.72
CA ARG A 260 4.53 -0.76 -14.00
C ARG A 260 3.85 -0.69 -12.63
N TYR A 261 3.13 0.39 -12.30
CA TYR A 261 2.40 0.54 -11.04
C TYR A 261 1.46 -0.64 -10.74
N MET A 262 0.93 -1.31 -11.77
CA MET A 262 0.05 -2.46 -11.57
C MET A 262 0.79 -3.73 -11.14
N PHE A 263 2.10 -3.87 -11.36
CA PHE A 263 2.83 -5.06 -10.89
C PHE A 263 2.85 -5.18 -9.35
N PRO A 264 3.35 -4.19 -8.58
CA PRO A 264 3.26 -4.27 -7.13
C PRO A 264 1.80 -4.23 -6.63
N THR A 265 0.86 -3.65 -7.40
CA THR A 265 -0.58 -3.77 -7.13
C THR A 265 -1.06 -5.23 -7.26
N SER A 266 -0.56 -5.98 -8.23
CA SER A 266 -0.84 -7.41 -8.39
C SER A 266 -0.26 -8.25 -7.24
N LEU A 267 0.92 -7.89 -6.73
CA LEU A 267 1.49 -8.52 -5.54
C LEU A 267 0.58 -8.32 -4.32
N GLU A 268 0.06 -7.10 -4.12
CA GLU A 268 -0.88 -6.80 -3.03
C GLU A 268 -2.21 -7.55 -3.18
N ALA A 269 -2.81 -7.54 -4.37
CA ALA A 269 -4.07 -8.26 -4.61
C ALA A 269 -3.92 -9.78 -4.39
N ALA A 270 -2.80 -10.37 -4.85
CA ALA A 270 -2.47 -11.75 -4.59
C ALA A 270 -2.26 -12.05 -3.10
N LEU A 271 -1.57 -11.15 -2.38
CA LEU A 271 -1.38 -11.27 -0.94
C LEU A 271 -2.71 -11.26 -0.19
N LYS A 272 -3.61 -10.31 -0.50
CA LYS A 272 -4.95 -10.29 0.11
C LYS A 272 -5.69 -11.59 -0.10
N LEU A 273 -5.75 -12.08 -1.35
CA LEU A 273 -6.44 -13.34 -1.64
C LEU A 273 -5.83 -14.50 -0.82
N LYS A 274 -4.50 -14.61 -0.79
CA LYS A 274 -3.80 -15.66 -0.04
C LYS A 274 -4.09 -15.61 1.46
N GLU A 275 -4.03 -14.43 2.06
CA GLU A 275 -4.17 -14.26 3.51
C GLU A 275 -5.54 -14.70 4.01
N ILE A 276 -6.63 -14.31 3.33
CA ILE A 276 -7.99 -14.55 3.84
C ILE A 276 -8.71 -15.73 3.22
N SER A 277 -8.35 -16.18 2.01
CA SER A 277 -9.02 -17.32 1.34
C SER A 277 -8.20 -18.61 1.35
N TYR A 278 -6.92 -18.52 1.72
CA TYR A 278 -5.94 -19.61 1.70
C TYR A 278 -5.65 -20.23 0.33
N LEU A 279 -6.03 -19.53 -0.74
CA LEU A 279 -5.77 -19.93 -2.11
C LEU A 279 -4.33 -19.64 -2.52
N ASN A 280 -3.81 -20.45 -3.44
CA ASN A 280 -2.48 -20.22 -4.00
C ASN A 280 -2.53 -19.05 -4.99
N ALA A 281 -2.20 -17.86 -4.51
CA ALA A 281 -2.18 -16.63 -5.29
C ALA A 281 -0.77 -16.04 -5.43
N SER A 282 -0.38 -15.71 -6.65
CA SER A 282 0.92 -15.10 -6.96
C SER A 282 0.76 -13.89 -7.89
N GLY A 283 1.51 -12.82 -7.62
CA GLY A 283 1.56 -11.63 -8.47
C GLY A 283 2.76 -11.69 -9.42
N TYR A 284 2.55 -11.42 -10.70
CA TYR A 284 3.58 -11.45 -11.73
C TYR A 284 3.65 -10.13 -12.51
N PRO A 285 4.87 -9.66 -12.85
CA PRO A 285 5.00 -8.63 -13.86
C PRO A 285 4.61 -9.26 -15.19
N ALA A 286 3.58 -8.72 -15.85
CA ALA A 286 2.94 -9.42 -16.98
C ALA A 286 3.90 -9.72 -18.15
N GLY A 287 4.97 -8.94 -18.29
CA GLY A 287 6.01 -9.17 -19.29
C GLY A 287 6.84 -10.44 -19.07
N GLU A 288 6.95 -10.91 -17.83
CA GLU A 288 7.76 -12.07 -17.47
C GLU A 288 7.04 -13.40 -17.68
N MET A 289 5.76 -13.40 -18.08
CA MET A 289 4.98 -14.64 -18.25
C MET A 289 5.69 -15.65 -19.14
N LYS A 290 6.25 -15.21 -20.27
CA LYS A 290 6.95 -16.08 -21.22
C LYS A 290 8.29 -16.63 -20.72
N HIS A 291 8.81 -16.12 -19.61
CA HIS A 291 10.10 -16.51 -19.04
C HIS A 291 9.96 -17.65 -18.01
N GLY A 292 8.88 -18.44 -18.10
CA GLY A 292 8.64 -19.61 -17.24
C GLY A 292 7.20 -19.72 -16.75
N PRO A 293 6.62 -18.69 -16.08
CA PRO A 293 5.31 -18.79 -15.43
C PRO A 293 4.16 -19.21 -16.36
N ILE A 294 4.23 -18.88 -17.65
CA ILE A 294 3.21 -19.24 -18.64
C ILE A 294 3.00 -20.75 -18.80
N ALA A 295 3.98 -21.58 -18.39
CA ALA A 295 3.85 -23.03 -18.40
C ALA A 295 2.76 -23.56 -17.44
N LEU A 296 2.36 -22.75 -16.46
CA LEU A 296 1.30 -23.08 -15.51
C LEU A 296 -0.10 -22.67 -16.00
N VAL A 297 -0.21 -21.98 -17.14
CA VAL A 297 -1.50 -21.54 -17.67
C VAL A 297 -2.26 -22.71 -18.28
N ASN A 298 -3.43 -22.99 -17.73
CA ASN A 298 -4.39 -24.01 -18.15
C ASN A 298 -5.82 -23.60 -17.71
N PRO A 299 -6.88 -24.36 -18.08
CA PRO A 299 -8.25 -24.05 -17.68
C PRO A 299 -8.54 -24.02 -16.18
N ASP A 300 -7.68 -24.61 -15.34
CA ASP A 300 -7.81 -24.62 -13.88
C ASP A 300 -7.05 -23.46 -13.20
N LEU A 301 -6.41 -22.59 -13.98
CA LEU A 301 -5.74 -21.38 -13.50
C LEU A 301 -6.60 -20.14 -13.76
N ALA A 302 -6.95 -19.44 -12.70
CA ALA A 302 -7.56 -18.12 -12.77
C ALA A 302 -6.48 -17.03 -12.94
N VAL A 303 -6.69 -16.12 -13.88
CA VAL A 303 -5.81 -14.98 -14.13
C VAL A 303 -6.56 -13.67 -13.95
N ILE A 304 -6.13 -12.87 -12.97
CA ILE A 304 -6.66 -11.54 -12.70
C ILE A 304 -5.74 -10.49 -13.34
N GLY A 305 -6.22 -9.86 -14.42
CA GLY A 305 -5.45 -8.87 -15.17
C GLY A 305 -5.72 -7.44 -14.68
N LEU A 306 -4.73 -6.79 -14.07
CA LEU A 306 -4.82 -5.39 -13.61
C LEU A 306 -4.36 -4.42 -14.72
N CYS A 307 -5.31 -3.85 -15.44
CA CYS A 307 -5.05 -3.07 -16.67
C CYS A 307 -5.08 -1.55 -16.45
N GLY A 308 -4.77 -1.09 -15.24
CA GLY A 308 -4.89 0.32 -14.84
C GLY A 308 -3.80 1.27 -15.34
N ASN A 309 -2.65 0.74 -15.77
CA ASN A 309 -1.55 1.56 -16.27
C ASN A 309 -1.72 1.84 -17.77
N LEU A 310 -2.22 3.03 -18.10
CA LEU A 310 -2.56 3.43 -19.47
C LEU A 310 -1.34 3.43 -20.38
N GLN A 311 -0.17 3.84 -19.90
CA GLN A 311 1.06 3.87 -20.69
C GLN A 311 1.47 2.47 -21.23
N THR A 312 1.07 1.40 -20.55
CA THR A 312 1.40 0.02 -20.95
C THR A 312 0.16 -0.82 -21.26
N PHE A 313 -0.98 -0.19 -21.51
CA PHE A 313 -2.26 -0.88 -21.69
C PHE A 313 -2.20 -1.91 -22.82
N ASP A 314 -1.73 -1.53 -24.01
CA ASP A 314 -1.65 -2.42 -25.17
C ASP A 314 -0.72 -3.61 -24.92
N LYS A 315 0.37 -3.38 -24.17
CA LYS A 315 1.30 -4.46 -23.77
C LYS A 315 0.65 -5.40 -22.78
N MET A 316 -0.17 -4.89 -21.86
CA MET A 316 -0.96 -5.70 -20.93
C MET A 316 -1.99 -6.55 -21.69
N MET A 317 -2.71 -5.97 -22.66
CA MET A 317 -3.66 -6.72 -23.51
C MET A 317 -2.97 -7.84 -24.28
N SER A 318 -1.78 -7.59 -24.84
CA SER A 318 -0.97 -8.63 -25.50
C SER A 318 -0.63 -9.78 -24.55
N ASN A 319 -0.28 -9.51 -23.29
CA ASN A 319 0.01 -10.58 -22.33
C ASN A 319 -1.24 -11.37 -21.94
N LEU A 320 -2.39 -10.73 -21.77
CA LEU A 320 -3.64 -11.45 -21.50
C LEU A 320 -4.10 -12.28 -22.70
N MET A 321 -3.82 -11.83 -23.93
CA MET A 321 -4.05 -12.64 -25.12
C MET A 321 -3.22 -13.93 -25.12
N GLU A 322 -1.99 -13.88 -24.61
CA GLU A 322 -1.12 -15.07 -24.49
C GLU A 322 -1.65 -16.07 -23.46
N VAL A 323 -2.26 -15.57 -22.38
CA VAL A 323 -2.97 -16.39 -21.37
C VAL A 323 -4.21 -17.02 -21.99
N LYS A 324 -5.05 -16.21 -22.66
CA LYS A 324 -6.26 -16.67 -23.35
C LYS A 324 -5.96 -17.77 -24.35
N ALA A 325 -4.89 -17.60 -25.14
CA ALA A 325 -4.46 -18.59 -26.15
C ALA A 325 -4.06 -19.95 -25.55
N ARG A 326 -3.85 -20.03 -24.22
CA ARG A 326 -3.51 -21.24 -23.47
C ARG A 326 -4.64 -21.72 -22.56
N GLY A 327 -5.82 -21.13 -22.68
CA GLY A 327 -7.02 -21.55 -21.96
C GLY A 327 -7.10 -21.09 -20.52
N GLY A 328 -6.26 -20.16 -20.06
CA GLY A 328 -6.44 -19.56 -18.73
C GLY A 328 -7.72 -18.74 -18.65
N GLU A 329 -8.46 -18.86 -17.54
CA GLU A 329 -9.70 -18.10 -17.31
C GLU A 329 -9.35 -16.70 -16.79
N ILE A 330 -9.80 -15.67 -17.50
CA ILE A 330 -9.35 -14.29 -17.27
C ILE A 330 -10.49 -13.41 -16.76
N LEU A 331 -10.28 -12.82 -15.59
CA LEU A 331 -11.02 -11.64 -15.10
C LEU A 331 -10.14 -10.41 -15.25
N ALA A 332 -10.56 -9.43 -16.05
CA ALA A 332 -9.79 -8.22 -16.29
C ALA A 332 -10.38 -7.03 -15.52
N PHE A 333 -9.55 -6.35 -14.74
CA PHE A 333 -9.88 -5.03 -14.18
C PHE A 333 -9.39 -3.98 -15.17
N VAL A 334 -10.30 -3.17 -15.71
CA VAL A 334 -10.04 -2.36 -16.90
C VAL A 334 -10.57 -0.93 -16.68
N PRO A 335 -9.84 0.12 -17.10
CA PRO A 335 -10.39 1.48 -17.04
C PRO A 335 -11.61 1.57 -17.97
N LYS A 336 -12.69 2.22 -17.53
CA LYS A 336 -13.84 2.56 -18.40
C LYS A 336 -13.34 3.20 -19.69
N GLY A 337 -13.97 2.95 -20.85
CA GLY A 337 -13.53 3.53 -22.12
C GLY A 337 -12.27 2.88 -22.73
N LYS A 338 -12.02 1.61 -22.38
CA LYS A 338 -10.97 0.75 -22.95
C LYS A 338 -11.60 -0.56 -23.44
N GLU A 339 -12.53 -0.42 -24.36
CA GLU A 339 -13.36 -1.48 -24.93
C GLU A 339 -12.54 -2.55 -25.68
N GLU A 340 -11.28 -2.26 -26.03
CA GLU A 340 -10.36 -3.23 -26.64
C GLU A 340 -10.19 -4.49 -25.78
N ALA A 341 -10.38 -4.39 -24.45
CA ALA A 341 -10.33 -5.53 -23.53
C ALA A 341 -11.42 -6.58 -23.80
N LEU A 342 -12.53 -6.23 -24.46
CA LEU A 342 -13.59 -7.18 -24.85
C LEU A 342 -13.10 -8.23 -25.85
N THR A 343 -11.99 -7.96 -26.56
CA THR A 343 -11.35 -8.94 -27.44
C THR A 343 -10.66 -10.06 -26.66
N ILE A 344 -10.35 -9.82 -25.38
CA ILE A 344 -9.66 -10.75 -24.49
C ILE A 344 -10.68 -11.60 -23.72
N THR A 345 -11.54 -10.98 -22.93
CA THR A 345 -12.49 -11.70 -22.06
C THR A 345 -13.82 -10.96 -21.97
N LYS A 346 -14.88 -11.67 -21.59
CA LYS A 346 -16.18 -11.06 -21.23
C LYS A 346 -16.25 -10.69 -19.75
N ASP A 347 -15.42 -11.32 -18.93
CA ASP A 347 -15.33 -11.04 -17.50
C ASP A 347 -14.48 -9.79 -17.28
N ILE A 348 -15.15 -8.64 -17.27
CA ILE A 348 -14.50 -7.35 -17.11
C ILE A 348 -15.14 -6.60 -15.95
N LEU A 349 -14.29 -6.12 -15.04
CA LEU A 349 -14.64 -5.13 -14.02
C LEU A 349 -14.20 -3.74 -14.49
N TRP A 350 -15.15 -2.86 -14.78
CA TRP A 350 -14.90 -1.52 -15.33
C TRP A 350 -14.64 -0.49 -14.23
N LEU A 351 -13.38 -0.13 -14.02
CA LEU A 351 -12.97 0.82 -13.00
C LEU A 351 -12.92 2.27 -13.54
N PRO A 352 -13.17 3.29 -12.70
CA PRO A 352 -13.06 4.69 -13.11
C PRO A 352 -11.66 5.04 -13.66
N LYS A 353 -11.59 5.91 -14.68
CA LYS A 353 -10.31 6.43 -15.18
C LYS A 353 -9.65 7.32 -14.14
N ILE A 354 -8.33 7.19 -13.97
CA ILE A 354 -7.48 8.07 -13.18
C ILE A 354 -6.05 8.03 -13.76
N ILE A 355 -5.21 8.99 -13.40
CA ILE A 355 -3.80 8.99 -13.79
C ILE A 355 -3.05 7.76 -13.24
N ASP A 356 -2.09 7.27 -14.01
CA ASP A 356 -1.34 6.02 -13.74
C ASP A 356 -0.78 5.91 -12.30
N PRO A 357 -0.15 6.96 -11.71
CA PRO A 357 0.38 6.88 -10.35
C PRO A 357 -0.69 6.62 -9.27
N LEU A 358 -1.94 7.03 -9.50
CA LEU A 358 -3.03 6.91 -8.53
C LEU A 358 -3.95 5.72 -8.81
N ALA A 359 -3.78 5.05 -9.96
CA ALA A 359 -4.61 3.91 -10.36
C ALA A 359 -4.53 2.75 -9.36
N SER A 360 -3.36 2.51 -8.75
CA SER A 360 -3.15 1.41 -7.80
C SER A 360 -4.14 1.42 -6.64
N ILE A 361 -4.60 2.60 -6.21
CA ILE A 361 -5.57 2.73 -5.12
C ILE A 361 -6.90 2.09 -5.51
N LEU A 362 -7.46 2.46 -6.67
CA LEU A 362 -8.75 1.94 -7.13
C LEU A 362 -8.70 0.43 -7.40
N TYR A 363 -7.60 -0.03 -8.00
CA TYR A 363 -7.42 -1.44 -8.36
C TYR A 363 -7.21 -2.31 -7.12
N SER A 364 -6.57 -1.78 -6.07
CA SER A 364 -6.42 -2.49 -4.80
C SER A 364 -7.76 -2.60 -4.06
N VAL A 365 -8.60 -1.55 -4.06
CA VAL A 365 -9.94 -1.61 -3.47
C VAL A 365 -10.79 -2.70 -4.14
N ALA A 366 -10.74 -2.77 -5.48
CA ALA A 366 -11.42 -3.83 -6.23
C ALA A 366 -10.88 -5.23 -5.87
N GLY A 367 -9.56 -5.38 -5.80
CA GLY A 367 -8.90 -6.64 -5.42
C GLY A 367 -9.22 -7.08 -3.99
N GLN A 368 -9.30 -6.13 -3.04
CA GLN A 368 -9.69 -6.39 -1.65
C GLN A 368 -11.13 -6.89 -1.56
N LEU A 369 -12.09 -6.26 -2.25
CA LEU A 369 -13.47 -6.74 -2.29
C LEU A 369 -13.58 -8.12 -2.94
N PHE A 370 -12.86 -8.35 -4.04
CA PHE A 370 -12.83 -9.65 -4.71
C PHE A 370 -12.32 -10.75 -3.77
N ALA A 371 -11.19 -10.50 -3.08
CA ALA A 371 -10.65 -11.42 -2.08
C ALA A 371 -11.63 -11.67 -0.93
N TYR A 372 -12.28 -10.61 -0.43
CA TYR A 372 -13.27 -10.70 0.64
C TYR A 372 -14.43 -11.63 0.27
N TYR A 373 -15.03 -11.43 -0.91
CA TYR A 373 -16.16 -12.26 -1.34
C TYR A 373 -15.74 -13.72 -1.58
N ILE A 374 -14.56 -13.98 -2.16
CA ILE A 374 -14.05 -15.35 -2.27
C ILE A 374 -13.88 -16.00 -0.89
N ALA A 375 -13.27 -15.30 0.06
CA ALA A 375 -13.11 -15.80 1.42
C ALA A 375 -14.46 -16.09 2.11
N LYS A 376 -15.45 -15.19 1.92
CA LYS A 376 -16.81 -15.37 2.41
C LYS A 376 -17.47 -16.64 1.84
N ILE A 377 -17.33 -16.87 0.53
CA ILE A 377 -17.85 -18.08 -0.15
C ILE A 377 -17.16 -19.34 0.37
N ARG A 378 -15.85 -19.27 0.60
CA ARG A 378 -15.06 -20.40 1.13
C ARG A 378 -15.23 -20.63 2.63
N GLY A 379 -15.93 -19.74 3.34
CA GLY A 379 -16.22 -19.87 4.78
C GLY A 379 -14.97 -19.80 5.66
N THR A 380 -13.95 -19.05 5.25
CA THR A 380 -12.71 -18.86 6.02
C THR A 380 -12.86 -17.75 7.06
N ASP A 381 -12.00 -17.74 8.09
CA ASP A 381 -11.93 -16.61 9.04
C ASP A 381 -11.26 -15.39 8.37
N ILE A 382 -12.05 -14.35 8.14
CA ILE A 382 -11.63 -13.14 7.39
C ILE A 382 -10.94 -12.12 8.30
N ASP A 383 -11.41 -11.94 9.54
CA ASP A 383 -10.86 -10.92 10.44
C ASP A 383 -9.61 -11.46 11.17
N GLN A 384 -9.55 -12.77 11.40
CA GLN A 384 -8.45 -13.47 12.10
C GLN A 384 -7.99 -14.72 11.33
N PRO A 385 -7.41 -14.54 10.13
CA PRO A 385 -6.92 -15.66 9.33
C PRO A 385 -5.86 -16.46 10.08
N ARG A 386 -5.88 -17.78 9.87
CA ARG A 386 -5.01 -18.74 10.57
C ARG A 386 -3.53 -18.39 10.37
N ASN A 387 -2.72 -18.61 11.41
CA ASN A 387 -1.26 -18.42 11.42
C ASN A 387 -0.78 -16.97 11.21
N LEU A 388 -1.68 -15.98 11.16
CA LEU A 388 -1.32 -14.58 10.97
C LEU A 388 -1.64 -13.77 12.23
N ALA A 389 -0.85 -12.72 12.45
CA ALA A 389 -1.07 -11.74 13.51
C ALA A 389 -1.05 -10.33 12.89
N LYS A 390 -1.80 -9.40 13.47
CA LYS A 390 -1.93 -8.03 12.95
C LYS A 390 -0.58 -7.30 12.86
N SER A 391 0.32 -7.54 13.81
CA SER A 391 1.66 -6.98 13.83
C SER A 391 2.65 -8.05 14.25
N VAL A 392 3.71 -8.22 13.46
CA VAL A 392 4.84 -9.09 13.77
C VAL A 392 5.83 -8.28 14.61
N THR A 393 5.74 -8.45 15.93
CA THR A 393 6.55 -7.71 16.92
C THR A 393 7.73 -8.52 17.47
N VAL A 394 7.89 -9.75 17.00
CA VAL A 394 8.96 -10.69 17.34
C VAL A 394 9.46 -11.33 16.06
N GLU A 395 10.70 -11.83 16.09
CA GLU A 395 11.28 -12.65 15.02
C GLU A 395 10.83 -14.11 15.13
#